data_AF-A0A165XWW2-F1
#
_entry.id   AF-A0A165XWW2-F1
#
_cell.length_a   1.000
_cell.length_b   1.000
_cell.length_c   1.000
_cell.angle_alpha   90.00
_cell.angle_beta   90.00
_cell.angle_gamma   90.00
#
_symmetry.space_group_name_H-M   'P 1'
#
loop_
_entity.id
_entity.type
_entity.pdbx_description
1 polymer ?
#
loop_
_entity_poly.entity_id
_entity_poly.type
_entity_poly.pdbx_seq_one_letter_code
_entity_poly.pdbx_strand_id
1 'polypeptide(L)'
;MDNWMKNSEWRKKLKNKNVYFMRDHNYAFSAWEIERLKGSIDTYSTLIHVDSHLDDLPEAVEMEGILEDIDSPEIAIRFGKRFDFSTGQIPDRQYMRIDNFIWPAIIRNTLGNVYYVSDDPQTELNHENLREQVQNSLADYNRNDIRDDTLGKKLLDNLEKHNKRIYRYQSVEEFKSLQETFLENEKGKKLILDIDLDYFNDSNSYNSNPNLKNESQIIENLVFLRNLANWNVITVALSPEFCGGEEACKYLYDLFLKCFEIEENELIDW
;
A
#
# COMPACT_ATOMS: atom_id res chain seq x y z
N MET A 1 -10.76 -22.73 13.74
CA MET A 1 -10.15 -21.43 13.43
C MET A 1 -10.71 -21.04 12.08
N ASP A 2 -11.33 -19.86 12.01
CA ASP A 2 -11.92 -19.36 10.77
C ASP A 2 -10.85 -19.29 9.69
N ASN A 3 -11.21 -19.77 8.50
CA ASN A 3 -10.31 -19.98 7.36
C ASN A 3 -9.91 -18.66 6.67
N TRP A 4 -9.64 -17.61 7.45
CA TRP A 4 -9.39 -16.26 6.97
C TRP A 4 -8.17 -16.20 6.06
N MET A 5 -7.16 -17.03 6.33
CA MET A 5 -5.94 -17.11 5.53
C MET A 5 -6.15 -17.65 4.10
N LYS A 6 -7.30 -18.27 3.80
CA LYS A 6 -7.64 -18.77 2.46
C LYS A 6 -8.75 -17.99 1.77
N ASN A 7 -9.32 -16.99 2.45
CA ASN A 7 -10.38 -16.18 1.90
C ASN A 7 -9.80 -14.84 1.43
N SER A 8 -9.59 -14.68 0.12
CA SER A 8 -9.13 -13.41 -0.50
C SER A 8 -10.05 -12.23 -0.21
N GLU A 9 -11.31 -12.47 0.16
CA GLU A 9 -12.26 -11.44 0.57
C GLU A 9 -12.26 -11.19 2.09
N TRP A 10 -11.39 -11.87 2.85
CA TRP A 10 -11.31 -11.64 4.29
C TRP A 10 -10.77 -10.25 4.56
N ARG A 11 -11.58 -9.48 5.28
CA ARG A 11 -11.26 -8.12 5.67
C ARG A 11 -12.01 -7.76 6.94
N LYS A 12 -11.29 -7.17 7.89
CA LYS A 12 -11.80 -6.77 9.20
C LYS A 12 -11.40 -5.34 9.48
N LYS A 13 -12.13 -4.68 10.38
CA LYS A 13 -11.79 -3.36 10.88
C LYS A 13 -12.06 -3.28 12.37
N LEU A 14 -11.32 -2.42 13.05
CA LEU A 14 -11.60 -2.13 14.45
C LEU A 14 -12.87 -1.27 14.56
N LYS A 15 -13.82 -1.65 15.42
CA LYS A 15 -15.15 -1.00 15.48
C LYS A 15 -15.10 0.51 15.70
N ASN A 16 -14.16 0.99 16.52
CA ASN A 16 -14.08 2.38 16.98
C ASN A 16 -12.82 3.12 16.51
N LYS A 17 -12.02 2.52 15.62
CA LYS A 17 -10.81 3.14 15.05
C LYS A 17 -10.74 2.85 13.55
N ASN A 18 -10.04 3.68 12.81
CA ASN A 18 -9.82 3.48 11.38
C ASN A 18 -8.62 2.54 11.13
N VAL A 19 -8.65 1.36 11.77
CA VAL A 19 -7.66 0.31 11.60
C VAL A 19 -8.30 -0.81 10.81
N TYR A 20 -7.75 -1.11 9.65
CA TYR A 20 -8.25 -2.05 8.68
C TYR A 20 -7.25 -3.19 8.52
N PHE A 21 -7.76 -4.42 8.49
CA PHE A 21 -7.04 -5.65 8.24
C PHE A 21 -7.60 -6.29 6.99
N MET A 22 -6.74 -6.76 6.11
CA MET A 22 -7.13 -7.48 4.90
C MET A 22 -6.14 -8.58 4.61
N ARG A 23 -6.63 -9.67 4.01
CA ARG A 23 -5.73 -10.71 3.53
C ARG A 23 -4.88 -10.20 2.37
N ASP A 24 -5.54 -9.65 1.35
CA ASP A 24 -4.89 -9.16 0.13
C ASP A 24 -4.75 -7.64 0.22
N HIS A 25 -3.54 -7.17 -0.08
CA HIS A 25 -3.10 -5.81 0.18
C HIS A 25 -3.80 -4.73 -0.64
N ASN A 26 -4.26 -5.07 -1.84
CA ASN A 26 -5.01 -4.17 -2.71
C ASN A 26 -6.30 -3.60 -2.07
N TYR A 27 -6.83 -4.21 -1.02
CA TYR A 27 -7.93 -3.65 -0.23
C TYR A 27 -7.56 -2.37 0.53
N ALA A 28 -6.27 -2.05 0.70
CA ALA A 28 -5.82 -0.79 1.28
C ALA A 28 -6.36 0.42 0.50
N PHE A 29 -6.35 0.37 -0.84
CA PHE A 29 -7.00 1.38 -1.68
C PHE A 29 -8.47 1.59 -1.32
N SER A 30 -9.20 0.49 -1.10
CA SER A 30 -10.62 0.55 -0.74
C SER A 30 -10.82 1.22 0.61
N ALA A 31 -9.99 0.86 1.60
CA ALA A 31 -10.04 1.46 2.94
C ALA A 31 -9.76 2.96 2.89
N TRP A 32 -8.77 3.41 2.11
CA TRP A 32 -8.44 4.82 1.97
C TRP A 32 -9.57 5.61 1.30
N GLU A 33 -10.15 5.13 0.20
CA GLU A 33 -11.29 5.80 -0.44
C GLU A 33 -12.51 5.88 0.50
N ILE A 34 -12.79 4.82 1.27
CA ILE A 34 -13.86 4.82 2.28
C ILE A 34 -13.61 5.88 3.35
N GLU A 35 -12.38 6.01 3.84
CA GLU A 35 -12.04 6.99 4.87
C GLU A 35 -11.97 8.42 4.33
N ARG A 36 -11.65 8.60 3.05
CA ARG A 36 -11.80 9.88 2.34
C ARG A 36 -13.27 10.28 2.27
N LEU A 37 -14.16 9.35 1.92
CA LEU A 37 -15.61 9.60 1.87
C LEU A 37 -16.20 10.02 3.23
N LYS A 38 -15.63 9.51 4.32
CA LYS A 38 -16.02 9.86 5.70
C LYS A 38 -15.39 11.16 6.22
N GLY A 39 -14.40 11.71 5.50
CA GLY A 39 -13.60 12.84 5.97
C GLY A 39 -12.60 12.51 7.09
N SER A 40 -12.29 11.22 7.29
CA SER A 40 -11.22 10.80 8.21
C SER A 40 -9.84 11.16 7.67
N ILE A 41 -9.69 11.13 6.35
CA ILE A 41 -8.53 11.61 5.59
C ILE A 41 -8.97 12.65 4.56
N ASP A 42 -8.05 13.54 4.20
CA ASP A 42 -8.28 14.61 3.23
C ASP A 42 -7.71 14.22 1.86
N THR A 43 -8.05 15.00 0.83
CA THR A 43 -7.25 14.97 -0.41
C THR A 43 -5.79 15.30 -0.10
N TYR A 44 -4.87 14.60 -0.74
CA TYR A 44 -3.43 14.73 -0.57
C TYR A 44 -2.93 14.31 0.81
N SER A 45 -3.59 13.32 1.44
CA SER A 45 -3.11 12.71 2.67
C SER A 45 -1.77 12.01 2.45
N THR A 46 -0.94 11.93 3.49
CA THR A 46 0.40 11.36 3.39
C THR A 46 0.40 9.90 3.78
N LEU A 47 0.99 9.06 2.93
CA LEU A 47 1.14 7.63 3.15
C LEU A 47 2.56 7.32 3.63
N ILE A 48 2.67 6.52 4.68
CA ILE A 48 3.85 5.71 4.97
C ILE A 48 3.48 4.27 4.65
N HIS A 49 4.18 3.70 3.68
CA HIS A 49 3.99 2.33 3.22
C HIS A 49 5.20 1.49 3.65
N VAL A 50 4.97 0.47 4.48
CA VAL A 50 5.99 -0.42 5.05
C VAL A 50 5.76 -1.82 4.52
N ASP A 51 6.68 -2.30 3.70
CA ASP A 51 6.52 -3.54 2.91
C ASP A 51 7.88 -4.05 2.44
N SER A 52 8.01 -5.36 2.22
CA SER A 52 9.19 -5.95 1.57
C SER A 52 9.31 -5.55 0.08
N HIS A 53 8.21 -5.11 -0.52
CA HIS A 53 8.06 -4.71 -1.91
C HIS A 53 7.76 -3.20 -2.01
N LEU A 54 7.74 -2.65 -3.23
CA LEU A 54 7.39 -1.25 -3.45
C LEU A 54 5.92 -1.01 -3.75
N ASP A 55 5.22 -2.00 -4.30
CA ASP A 55 3.83 -1.91 -4.80
C ASP A 55 3.55 -0.67 -5.65
N ASP A 56 4.56 -0.27 -6.41
CA ASP A 56 4.60 0.96 -7.18
C ASP A 56 4.33 0.72 -8.67
N LEU A 57 3.65 -0.37 -9.02
CA LEU A 57 3.24 -0.62 -10.39
C LEU A 57 2.03 0.27 -10.75
N PRO A 58 2.09 1.03 -11.86
CA PRO A 58 1.08 2.04 -12.14
C PRO A 58 -0.11 1.57 -12.96
N GLU A 59 -0.17 0.31 -13.40
CA GLU A 59 -1.10 -0.09 -14.48
C GLU A 59 -2.57 -0.01 -14.05
N ALA A 60 -2.86 -0.13 -12.76
CA ALA A 60 -4.24 0.04 -12.27
C ALA A 60 -4.80 1.45 -12.49
N VAL A 61 -3.97 2.45 -12.84
CA VAL A 61 -4.42 3.79 -13.25
C VAL A 61 -5.22 3.77 -14.55
N GLU A 62 -5.06 2.71 -15.36
CA GLU A 62 -5.77 2.51 -16.62
C GLU A 62 -7.06 1.69 -16.47
N MET A 63 -7.36 1.20 -15.25
CA MET A 63 -8.59 0.47 -15.00
C MET A 63 -9.85 1.30 -15.29
N GLU A 64 -10.82 0.69 -15.94
CA GLU A 64 -12.10 1.33 -16.23
C GLU A 64 -12.79 1.81 -14.94
N GLY A 65 -13.21 3.07 -14.93
CA GLY A 65 -13.89 3.69 -13.79
C GLY A 65 -12.99 4.12 -12.62
N ILE A 66 -11.68 3.77 -12.60
CA ILE A 66 -10.81 4.08 -11.45
C ILE A 66 -10.61 5.59 -11.24
N LEU A 67 -10.80 6.39 -12.29
CA LEU A 67 -10.66 7.85 -12.26
C LEU A 67 -12.00 8.58 -12.23
N GLU A 68 -13.11 7.85 -12.26
CA GLU A 68 -14.44 8.40 -12.06
C GLU A 68 -14.69 8.68 -10.56
N ASP A 69 -15.76 9.38 -10.23
CA ASP A 69 -16.08 9.64 -8.84
C ASP A 69 -16.40 8.33 -8.09
N ILE A 70 -15.67 8.09 -6.99
CA ILE A 70 -15.99 7.04 -6.02
C ILE A 70 -16.75 7.74 -4.92
N ASP A 71 -18.06 7.55 -4.89
CA ASP A 71 -19.01 8.26 -4.02
C ASP A 71 -19.61 7.36 -2.92
N SER A 72 -19.25 6.07 -2.92
CA SER A 72 -19.80 5.07 -2.01
C SER A 72 -18.76 4.01 -1.63
N PRO A 73 -18.82 3.47 -0.39
CA PRO A 73 -17.96 2.35 0.03
C PRO A 73 -18.05 1.12 -0.88
N GLU A 74 -19.23 0.83 -1.42
CA GLU A 74 -19.46 -0.32 -2.28
C GLU A 74 -18.66 -0.22 -3.59
N ILE A 75 -18.56 0.99 -4.16
CA ILE A 75 -17.72 1.25 -5.34
C ILE A 75 -16.24 1.14 -4.99
N ALA A 76 -15.81 1.69 -3.85
CA ALA A 76 -14.43 1.56 -3.39
C ALA A 76 -14.00 0.10 -3.25
N ILE A 77 -14.81 -0.70 -2.52
CA ILE A 77 -14.58 -2.13 -2.30
C ILE A 77 -14.50 -2.90 -3.61
N ARG A 78 -15.34 -2.55 -4.60
CA ARG A 78 -15.33 -3.22 -5.91
C ARG A 78 -13.97 -3.15 -6.60
N PHE A 79 -13.20 -2.08 -6.40
CA PHE A 79 -11.87 -1.96 -7.00
C PHE A 79 -10.83 -2.84 -6.30
N GLY A 80 -10.92 -3.02 -4.98
CA GLY A 80 -10.07 -3.95 -4.22
C GLY A 80 -10.41 -5.42 -4.43
N LYS A 81 -11.51 -5.76 -5.11
CA LYS A 81 -11.84 -7.18 -5.37
C LYS A 81 -10.87 -7.78 -6.36
N ARG A 82 -10.20 -8.86 -5.93
CA ARG A 82 -9.32 -9.65 -6.77
C ARG A 82 -10.13 -10.49 -7.77
N PHE A 83 -9.54 -10.71 -8.94
CA PHE A 83 -10.06 -11.69 -9.89
C PHE A 83 -9.65 -13.12 -9.49
N ASP A 84 -10.61 -14.05 -9.46
CA ASP A 84 -10.35 -15.46 -9.15
C ASP A 84 -9.84 -16.21 -10.38
N PHE A 85 -8.52 -16.29 -10.50
CA PHE A 85 -7.83 -17.03 -11.56
C PHE A 85 -8.01 -18.55 -11.48
N SER A 86 -8.43 -19.10 -10.34
CA SER A 86 -8.65 -20.55 -10.22
C SER A 86 -9.82 -21.03 -11.08
N THR A 87 -10.71 -20.12 -11.48
CA THR A 87 -11.80 -20.38 -12.42
C THR A 87 -11.32 -20.68 -13.85
N GLY A 88 -10.05 -20.39 -14.17
CA GLY A 88 -9.50 -20.48 -15.52
C GLY A 88 -10.06 -19.42 -16.50
N GLN A 89 -10.85 -18.48 -15.99
CA GLN A 89 -11.32 -17.34 -16.79
C GLN A 89 -10.19 -16.31 -16.94
N ILE A 90 -10.19 -15.62 -18.08
CA ILE A 90 -9.38 -14.43 -18.27
C ILE A 90 -10.31 -13.25 -17.98
N PRO A 91 -9.95 -12.33 -17.09
CA PRO A 91 -10.80 -11.17 -16.85
C PRO A 91 -10.95 -10.38 -18.14
N ASP A 92 -12.19 -9.96 -18.42
CA ASP A 92 -12.54 -9.13 -19.57
C ASP A 92 -12.04 -7.68 -19.45
N ARG A 93 -11.49 -7.32 -18.28
CA ARG A 93 -10.95 -6.00 -17.94
C ARG A 93 -9.75 -6.09 -16.99
N GLN A 94 -8.96 -5.03 -16.91
CA GLN A 94 -7.93 -4.90 -15.87
C GLN A 94 -8.57 -4.88 -14.47
N TYR A 95 -7.85 -5.41 -13.48
CA TYR A 95 -8.24 -5.45 -12.08
C TYR A 95 -7.05 -5.02 -11.22
N MET A 96 -7.33 -4.55 -10.01
CA MET A 96 -6.29 -4.12 -9.07
C MET A 96 -5.65 -5.37 -8.48
N ARG A 97 -4.34 -5.47 -8.64
CA ARG A 97 -3.49 -6.49 -8.04
C ARG A 97 -2.96 -5.98 -6.70
N ILE A 98 -2.38 -6.91 -5.94
CA ILE A 98 -1.74 -6.61 -4.66
C ILE A 98 -0.56 -5.63 -4.78
N ASP A 99 0.01 -5.44 -5.98
CA ASP A 99 1.22 -4.67 -6.23
C ASP A 99 1.00 -3.34 -6.99
N ASN A 100 -0.26 -2.92 -7.20
CA ASN A 100 -0.56 -1.77 -8.07
C ASN A 100 -1.66 -0.82 -7.54
N PHE A 101 -1.92 -0.82 -6.24
CA PHE A 101 -3.03 -0.08 -5.63
C PHE A 101 -2.68 1.36 -5.20
N ILE A 102 -1.39 1.68 -5.05
CA ILE A 102 -0.91 3.00 -4.58
C ILE A 102 -1.10 4.09 -5.63
N TRP A 103 -0.68 3.84 -6.87
CA TRP A 103 -0.77 4.82 -7.96
C TRP A 103 -2.19 5.29 -8.30
N PRO A 104 -3.21 4.41 -8.34
CA PRO A 104 -4.60 4.84 -8.40
C PRO A 104 -4.95 5.88 -7.33
N ALA A 105 -4.56 5.65 -6.08
CA ALA A 105 -4.84 6.59 -4.99
C ALA A 105 -4.05 7.91 -5.12
N ILE A 106 -2.82 7.87 -5.64
CA ILE A 106 -2.05 9.07 -6.02
C ILE A 106 -2.80 9.84 -7.09
N ILE A 107 -3.15 9.24 -8.23
CA ILE A 107 -3.77 9.97 -9.36
C ILE A 107 -5.13 10.57 -8.99
N ARG A 108 -5.88 9.88 -8.13
CA ARG A 108 -7.14 10.37 -7.57
C ARG A 108 -6.98 11.49 -6.55
N ASN A 109 -5.75 11.87 -6.21
CA ASN A 109 -5.43 12.86 -5.18
C ASN A 109 -5.88 12.46 -3.78
N THR A 110 -6.16 11.19 -3.54
CA THR A 110 -6.37 10.67 -2.18
C THR A 110 -5.03 10.69 -1.44
N LEU A 111 -3.97 10.26 -2.12
CA LEU A 111 -2.60 10.36 -1.65
C LEU A 111 -1.89 11.59 -2.23
N GLY A 112 -1.11 12.23 -1.36
CA GLY A 112 -0.22 13.34 -1.66
C GLY A 112 1.22 12.84 -1.68
N ASN A 113 1.90 12.97 -0.54
CA ASN A 113 3.24 12.42 -0.37
C ASN A 113 3.19 10.93 -0.02
N VAL A 114 4.14 10.16 -0.54
CA VAL A 114 4.29 8.73 -0.23
C VAL A 114 5.72 8.48 0.25
N TYR A 115 5.83 7.78 1.37
CA TYR A 115 7.07 7.40 2.03
C TYR A 115 7.14 5.87 2.02
N TYR A 116 7.96 5.32 1.13
CA TYR A 116 8.26 3.90 1.09
C TYR A 116 9.30 3.56 2.15
N VAL A 117 9.02 2.53 2.95
CA VAL A 117 9.96 1.90 3.88
C VAL A 117 10.08 0.44 3.46
N SER A 118 11.02 0.18 2.58
CA SER A 118 11.16 -1.09 1.86
C SER A 118 12.59 -1.29 1.41
N ASP A 119 13.12 -2.51 1.60
CA ASP A 119 14.42 -2.97 1.14
C ASP A 119 14.39 -3.66 -0.24
N ASP A 120 13.29 -3.53 -1.00
CA ASP A 120 13.16 -4.07 -2.35
C ASP A 120 14.36 -3.64 -3.25
N PRO A 121 15.10 -4.54 -3.89
CA PRO A 121 16.23 -4.14 -4.72
C PRO A 121 15.84 -3.29 -5.96
N GLN A 122 14.56 -3.21 -6.32
CA GLN A 122 14.07 -2.41 -7.44
C GLN A 122 14.22 -0.91 -7.17
N THR A 123 14.19 -0.08 -8.22
CA THR A 123 14.16 1.38 -8.07
C THR A 123 12.72 1.86 -8.08
N GLU A 124 12.35 2.71 -7.13
CA GLU A 124 11.00 3.22 -7.05
C GLU A 124 10.64 4.14 -8.21
N LEU A 125 9.38 4.07 -8.62
CA LEU A 125 8.82 4.97 -9.60
C LEU A 125 8.58 6.33 -8.96
N ASN A 126 9.56 7.23 -9.08
CA ASN A 126 9.49 8.59 -8.55
C ASN A 126 9.48 9.64 -9.68
N HIS A 127 9.50 10.91 -9.29
CA HIS A 127 9.48 12.05 -10.22
C HIS A 127 10.67 12.06 -11.19
N GLU A 128 11.88 11.72 -10.73
CA GLU A 128 13.10 11.72 -11.55
C GLU A 128 13.06 10.57 -12.55
N ASN A 129 12.73 9.36 -12.09
CA ASN A 129 12.66 8.18 -12.96
C ASN A 129 11.53 8.29 -13.99
N LEU A 130 10.36 8.81 -13.61
CA LEU A 130 9.27 9.07 -14.55
C LEU A 130 9.67 10.11 -15.61
N ARG A 131 10.33 11.19 -15.20
CA ARG A 131 10.81 12.22 -16.12
C ARG A 131 11.80 11.64 -17.12
N GLU A 132 12.73 10.81 -16.67
CA GLU A 132 13.69 10.13 -17.55
C GLU A 132 12.99 9.19 -18.53
N GLN A 133 12.05 8.36 -18.06
CA GLN A 133 11.25 7.46 -18.91
C GLN A 133 10.49 8.23 -20.00
N VAL A 134 9.81 9.32 -19.64
CA VAL A 134 9.07 10.17 -20.57
C VAL A 134 10.00 10.86 -21.57
N GLN A 135 11.18 11.31 -21.15
CA GLN A 135 12.15 11.94 -22.06
C GLN A 135 12.75 10.93 -23.06
N ASN A 136 13.07 9.73 -22.58
CA ASN A 136 13.62 8.67 -23.43
C ASN A 136 12.61 8.19 -24.47
N SER A 137 11.33 8.03 -24.10
CA SER A 137 10.27 7.66 -25.04
C SER A 137 10.05 8.71 -26.14
N LEU A 138 10.16 10.00 -25.81
CA LEU A 138 10.11 11.10 -26.79
C LEU A 138 11.33 11.10 -27.74
N ALA A 139 12.50 10.70 -27.26
CA ALA A 139 13.70 10.60 -28.11
C ALA A 139 13.59 9.45 -29.13
N ASP A 140 12.99 8.33 -28.72
CA ASP A 140 12.76 7.16 -29.59
C ASP A 140 11.59 7.35 -30.56
N TYR A 141 10.61 8.20 -30.24
CA TYR A 141 9.56 8.64 -31.17
C TYR A 141 10.15 9.26 -32.45
N ASN A 142 11.29 9.93 -32.36
CA ASN A 142 12.01 10.48 -33.51
C ASN A 142 12.75 9.41 -34.35
N ARG A 143 12.74 8.13 -33.93
CA ARG A 143 13.43 7.00 -34.57
C ARG A 143 12.50 5.96 -35.21
N ASN A 144 11.20 6.27 -35.36
CA ASN A 144 10.15 5.40 -35.94
C ASN A 144 9.73 4.17 -35.09
N ASP A 145 10.06 4.12 -33.79
CA ASP A 145 9.54 3.09 -32.89
C ASP A 145 8.50 3.74 -31.95
N ILE A 146 7.23 3.41 -32.14
CA ILE A 146 6.11 4.09 -31.49
C ILE A 146 5.90 3.45 -30.12
N ARG A 147 6.56 3.99 -29.08
CA ARG A 147 6.14 3.78 -27.70
C ARG A 147 5.47 5.06 -27.20
N ASP A 148 4.14 5.04 -27.18
CA ASP A 148 3.36 6.12 -26.58
C ASP A 148 3.36 5.97 -25.05
N ASP A 149 4.23 6.72 -24.37
CA ASP A 149 4.28 6.77 -22.91
C ASP A 149 3.24 7.76 -22.34
N THR A 150 1.98 7.57 -22.73
CA THR A 150 0.86 8.40 -22.24
C THR A 150 0.66 8.22 -20.73
N LEU A 151 0.88 7.00 -20.21
CA LEU A 151 0.77 6.73 -18.78
C LEU A 151 1.86 7.47 -17.99
N GLY A 152 3.15 7.33 -18.34
CA GLY A 152 4.25 8.01 -17.64
C GLY A 152 4.07 9.53 -17.60
N LYS A 153 3.63 10.14 -18.72
CA LYS A 153 3.29 11.58 -18.77
C LYS A 153 2.17 11.94 -17.80
N LYS A 154 1.09 11.16 -17.78
CA LYS A 154 -0.05 11.40 -16.89
C LYS A 154 0.35 11.31 -15.41
N LEU A 155 1.20 10.34 -15.05
CA LEU A 155 1.74 10.21 -13.70
C LEU A 155 2.60 11.42 -13.34
N LEU A 156 3.55 11.77 -14.20
CA LEU A 156 4.46 12.90 -14.00
C LEU A 156 3.70 14.23 -13.86
N ASP A 157 2.75 14.50 -14.76
CA ASP A 157 1.91 15.70 -14.72
C ASP A 157 1.13 15.80 -13.41
N ASN A 158 0.60 14.69 -12.91
CA ASN A 158 -0.12 14.66 -11.64
C ASN A 158 0.81 14.97 -10.45
N LEU A 159 2.02 14.40 -10.42
CA LEU A 159 3.01 14.68 -9.38
C LEU A 159 3.43 16.15 -9.40
N GLU A 160 3.71 16.71 -10.58
CA GLU A 160 4.17 18.09 -10.74
C GLU A 160 3.08 19.11 -10.40
N LYS A 161 1.89 18.93 -10.97
CA LYS A 161 0.75 19.84 -10.79
C LYS A 161 0.35 19.99 -9.33
N HIS A 162 0.45 18.90 -8.57
CA HIS A 162 0.03 18.85 -7.17
C HIS A 162 1.20 18.83 -6.18
N ASN A 163 2.43 19.04 -6.66
CA ASN A 163 3.65 19.06 -5.88
C ASN A 163 3.79 17.83 -4.94
N LYS A 164 3.42 16.66 -5.43
CA LYS A 164 3.53 15.40 -4.70
C LYS A 164 4.96 14.90 -4.73
N ARG A 165 5.35 14.18 -3.69
CA ARG A 165 6.69 13.62 -3.56
C ARG A 165 6.63 12.16 -3.13
N ILE A 166 7.55 11.39 -3.70
CA ILE A 166 7.77 10.01 -3.36
C ILE A 166 9.17 9.97 -2.73
N TYR A 167 9.24 9.41 -1.53
CA TYR A 167 10.47 9.21 -0.77
C TYR A 167 10.65 7.73 -0.51
N ARG A 168 11.90 7.32 -0.37
CA ARG A 168 12.23 5.95 -0.03
C ARG A 168 13.28 5.86 1.05
N TYR A 169 13.05 4.92 1.96
CA TYR A 169 13.98 4.46 3.00
C TYR A 169 14.07 2.94 2.91
N GLN A 170 15.26 2.41 3.10
CA GLN A 170 15.54 0.98 2.99
C GLN A 170 15.08 0.22 4.24
N SER A 171 14.91 0.89 5.38
CA SER A 171 14.43 0.22 6.59
C SER A 171 13.72 1.15 7.56
N VAL A 172 12.98 0.57 8.50
CA VAL A 172 12.35 1.30 9.61
C VAL A 172 13.39 2.03 10.45
N GLU A 173 14.58 1.45 10.66
CA GLU A 173 15.67 2.08 11.40
C GLU A 173 16.24 3.31 10.68
N GLU A 174 16.40 3.23 9.35
CA GLU A 174 16.78 4.38 8.53
C GLU A 174 15.72 5.48 8.64
N PHE A 175 14.45 5.12 8.44
CA PHE A 175 13.35 6.08 8.51
C PHE A 175 13.22 6.74 9.89
N LYS A 176 13.41 5.96 10.97
CA LYS A 176 13.42 6.43 12.36
C LYS A 176 14.48 7.50 12.61
N SER A 177 15.64 7.42 11.96
CA SER A 177 16.69 8.45 12.09
C SER A 177 16.26 9.82 11.55
N LEU A 178 15.22 9.86 10.72
CA LEU A 178 14.69 11.06 10.05
C LEU A 178 13.28 11.43 10.53
N GLN A 179 12.78 10.81 11.60
CA GLN A 179 11.42 10.99 12.11
C GLN A 179 11.08 12.48 12.38
N GLU A 180 12.03 13.28 12.88
CA GLU A 180 11.78 14.68 13.23
C GLU A 180 11.55 15.52 11.97
N THR A 181 12.36 15.30 10.94
CA THR A 181 12.22 15.93 9.62
C THR A 181 10.90 15.53 8.98
N PHE A 182 10.53 14.24 9.05
CA PHE A 182 9.24 13.76 8.56
C PHE A 182 8.07 14.48 9.26
N LEU A 183 8.06 14.50 10.60
CA LEU A 183 6.97 15.10 11.38
C LEU A 183 6.82 16.60 11.14
N GLU A 184 7.91 17.34 10.93
CA GLU A 184 7.84 18.75 10.60
C GLU A 184 7.34 18.98 9.16
N ASN A 185 7.80 18.21 8.18
CA ASN A 185 7.38 18.32 6.78
C ASN A 185 5.89 17.99 6.58
N GLU A 186 5.37 17.06 7.39
CA GLU A 186 4.00 16.54 7.27
C GLU A 186 3.05 17.13 8.33
N LYS A 187 3.50 18.16 9.02
CA LYS A 187 2.74 18.86 10.07
C LYS A 187 1.41 19.39 9.54
N GLY A 188 0.33 19.01 10.23
CA GLY A 188 -1.03 19.44 9.91
C GLY A 188 -1.70 18.64 8.79
N LYS A 189 -1.01 17.69 8.17
CA LYS A 189 -1.62 16.76 7.20
C LYS A 189 -2.25 15.56 7.90
N LYS A 190 -3.17 14.91 7.19
CA LYS A 190 -3.70 13.60 7.58
C LYS A 190 -2.71 12.52 7.18
N LEU A 191 -2.46 11.59 8.11
CA LEU A 191 -1.43 10.57 7.97
C LEU A 191 -2.05 9.18 7.89
N ILE A 192 -1.56 8.38 6.97
CA ILE A 192 -1.94 6.99 6.74
C ILE A 192 -0.70 6.13 6.97
N LEU A 193 -0.86 5.07 7.76
CA LEU A 193 0.11 4.00 7.88
C LEU A 193 -0.43 2.77 7.15
N ASP A 194 0.32 2.27 6.19
CA ASP A 194 0.04 1.01 5.52
C ASP A 194 1.19 0.05 5.77
N ILE A 195 0.89 -1.13 6.28
CA ILE A 195 1.87 -2.15 6.64
C ILE A 195 1.45 -3.46 5.96
N ASP A 196 2.30 -4.02 5.11
CA ASP A 196 2.27 -5.45 4.84
C ASP A 196 3.16 -6.16 5.88
N LEU A 197 2.61 -7.21 6.49
CA LEU A 197 3.34 -7.99 7.49
C LEU A 197 4.52 -8.75 6.87
N ASP A 198 4.52 -8.98 5.56
CA ASP A 198 5.63 -9.62 4.88
C ASP A 198 6.95 -8.83 4.96
N TYR A 199 6.90 -7.53 5.31
CA TYR A 199 8.09 -6.70 5.63
C TYR A 199 9.00 -7.38 6.65
N PHE A 200 8.42 -8.16 7.56
CA PHE A 200 9.14 -8.85 8.63
C PHE A 200 9.68 -10.23 8.22
N ASN A 201 9.53 -10.65 6.96
CA ASN A 201 10.10 -11.86 6.41
C ASN A 201 11.21 -11.53 5.40
N ASP A 202 12.48 -11.73 5.79
CA ASP A 202 13.64 -11.49 4.94
C ASP A 202 13.81 -12.54 3.81
N SER A 203 12.91 -13.53 3.71
CA SER A 203 12.94 -14.53 2.64
C SER A 203 11.98 -14.20 1.51
N ASN A 204 12.46 -14.32 0.28
CA ASN A 204 11.60 -14.32 -0.91
C ASN A 204 10.91 -15.69 -1.13
N SER A 205 10.86 -16.54 -0.09
CA SER A 205 10.35 -17.90 -0.20
C SER A 205 8.84 -17.92 -0.04
N TYR A 206 8.14 -18.01 -1.16
CA TYR A 206 6.69 -18.13 -1.19
C TYR A 206 6.23 -19.42 -0.48
N ASN A 207 5.34 -19.30 0.52
CA ASN A 207 4.70 -20.41 1.23
C ASN A 207 5.62 -21.44 1.92
N SER A 208 6.91 -21.17 2.09
CA SER A 208 7.82 -22.12 2.76
C SER A 208 9.06 -21.43 3.29
N ASN A 209 9.69 -22.00 4.32
CA ASN A 209 10.97 -21.54 4.88
C ASN A 209 11.02 -20.03 5.18
N PRO A 210 10.11 -19.52 6.04
CA PRO A 210 10.15 -18.12 6.46
C PRO A 210 11.51 -17.82 7.12
N ASN A 211 12.08 -16.65 6.80
CA ASN A 211 13.23 -16.09 7.49
C ASN A 211 12.79 -14.80 8.19
N LEU A 212 12.03 -14.95 9.28
CA LEU A 212 11.51 -13.80 9.99
C LEU A 212 12.64 -13.01 10.66
N LYS A 213 12.52 -11.68 10.65
CA LYS A 213 13.35 -10.81 11.48
C LYS A 213 13.25 -11.23 12.95
N ASN A 214 14.26 -10.88 13.75
CA ASN A 214 14.25 -11.21 15.18
C ASN A 214 13.01 -10.59 15.88
N GLU A 215 12.36 -11.33 16.78
CA GLU A 215 11.14 -10.85 17.47
C GLU A 215 11.34 -9.48 18.13
N SER A 216 12.48 -9.24 18.76
CA SER A 216 12.79 -7.94 19.37
C SER A 216 12.81 -6.81 18.35
N GLN A 217 13.36 -7.05 17.16
CA GLN A 217 13.39 -6.08 16.07
C GLN A 217 11.98 -5.83 15.52
N ILE A 218 11.18 -6.88 15.33
CA ILE A 218 9.77 -6.76 14.89
C ILE A 218 9.00 -5.89 15.88
N ILE A 219 9.10 -6.19 17.19
CA ILE A 219 8.43 -5.43 18.25
C ILE A 219 8.92 -3.97 18.28
N GLU A 220 10.22 -3.73 18.20
CA GLU A 220 10.79 -2.38 18.20
C GLU A 220 10.28 -1.55 17.02
N ASN A 221 10.20 -2.15 15.82
CA ASN A 221 9.70 -1.50 14.62
C ASN A 221 8.19 -1.21 14.70
N LEU A 222 7.38 -2.18 15.13
CA LEU A 222 5.93 -2.00 15.31
C LEU A 222 5.61 -0.94 16.37
N VAL A 223 6.31 -0.96 17.51
CA VAL A 223 6.12 0.03 18.59
C VAL A 223 6.55 1.42 18.12
N PHE A 224 7.64 1.53 17.37
CA PHE A 224 8.06 2.79 16.76
C PHE A 224 6.98 3.33 15.81
N LEU A 225 6.53 2.53 14.83
CA LEU A 225 5.51 2.95 13.87
C LEU A 225 4.20 3.37 14.55
N ARG A 226 3.76 2.62 15.56
CA ARG A 226 2.59 2.97 16.38
C ARG A 226 2.73 4.33 17.06
N ASN A 227 3.91 4.62 17.61
CA ASN A 227 4.16 5.83 18.39
C ASN A 227 4.62 7.03 17.54
N LEU A 228 4.94 6.81 16.25
CA LEU A 228 5.48 7.82 15.36
C LEU A 228 4.54 9.02 15.20
N ALA A 229 3.24 8.77 15.03
CA ALA A 229 2.24 9.81 14.80
C ALA A 229 0.84 9.40 15.26
N ASN A 230 -0.06 10.37 15.32
CA ASN A 230 -1.49 10.12 15.49
C ASN A 230 -2.11 9.76 14.14
N TRP A 231 -2.06 8.48 13.78
CA TRP A 231 -2.56 7.98 12.50
C TRP A 231 -4.06 8.21 12.32
N ASN A 232 -4.45 8.71 11.14
CA ASN A 232 -5.85 8.87 10.76
C ASN A 232 -6.45 7.58 10.23
N VAL A 233 -5.63 6.77 9.55
CA VAL A 233 -5.98 5.45 9.03
C VAL A 233 -4.75 4.55 9.18
N ILE A 234 -4.98 3.30 9.57
CA ILE A 234 -3.98 2.23 9.53
C ILE A 234 -4.55 1.10 8.68
N THR A 235 -3.82 0.67 7.67
CA THR A 235 -4.12 -0.53 6.87
C THR A 235 -3.03 -1.58 7.12
N VAL A 236 -3.45 -2.83 7.31
CA VAL A 236 -2.58 -3.98 7.59
C VAL A 236 -2.90 -5.12 6.63
N ALA A 237 -2.00 -5.39 5.68
CA ALA A 237 -2.07 -6.56 4.81
C ALA A 237 -1.41 -7.76 5.48
N LEU A 238 -2.04 -8.93 5.35
CA LEU A 238 -1.58 -10.15 6.01
C LEU A 238 -0.76 -11.04 5.09
N SER A 239 -1.04 -11.03 3.78
CA SER A 239 -0.26 -11.65 2.72
C SER A 239 0.40 -12.99 3.12
N PRO A 240 -0.40 -14.01 3.52
CA PRO A 240 0.15 -15.19 4.20
C PRO A 240 1.24 -15.90 3.42
N GLU A 241 1.13 -15.90 2.10
CA GLU A 241 2.08 -16.56 1.23
C GLU A 241 3.45 -15.86 1.17
N PHE A 242 3.48 -14.54 1.37
CA PHE A 242 4.71 -13.73 1.41
C PHE A 242 5.33 -13.68 2.81
N CYS A 243 4.52 -13.89 3.86
CA CYS A 243 5.02 -14.14 5.22
C CYS A 243 5.74 -15.50 5.37
N GLY A 244 5.78 -16.35 4.33
CA GLY A 244 6.32 -17.71 4.38
C GLY A 244 5.35 -18.78 4.88
N GLY A 245 4.05 -18.48 4.87
CA GLY A 245 2.96 -19.41 5.15
C GLY A 245 2.04 -18.98 6.32
N GLU A 246 0.96 -19.75 6.50
CA GLU A 246 -0.10 -19.51 7.48
C GLU A 246 0.41 -19.32 8.92
N GLU A 247 1.34 -20.16 9.38
CA GLU A 247 1.86 -20.11 10.76
C GLU A 247 2.69 -18.85 11.03
N ALA A 248 3.57 -18.48 10.09
CA ALA A 248 4.41 -17.30 10.20
C ALA A 248 3.58 -16.02 10.12
N CYS A 249 2.63 -15.95 9.18
CA CYS A 249 1.66 -14.86 9.08
C CYS A 249 0.86 -14.68 10.37
N LYS A 250 0.34 -15.78 10.95
CA LYS A 250 -0.41 -15.72 12.22
C LYS A 250 0.44 -15.16 13.35
N TYR A 251 1.69 -15.60 13.45
CA TYR A 251 2.62 -15.10 14.46
C TYR A 251 2.89 -13.59 14.32
N LEU A 252 3.13 -13.10 13.10
CA LEU A 252 3.30 -11.68 12.82
C LEU A 252 2.04 -10.86 13.13
N TYR A 253 0.86 -11.38 12.75
CA TYR A 253 -0.42 -10.78 13.06
C TYR A 253 -0.64 -10.66 14.58
N ASP A 254 -0.30 -11.69 15.36
CA ASP A 254 -0.41 -11.66 16.83
C ASP A 254 0.54 -10.64 17.46
N LEU A 255 1.77 -10.53 16.94
CA LEU A 255 2.71 -9.48 17.35
C LEU A 255 2.18 -8.09 17.02
N PHE A 256 1.59 -7.90 15.84
CA PHE A 256 0.95 -6.64 15.46
C PHE A 256 -0.16 -6.27 16.44
N LEU A 257 -1.13 -7.16 16.67
CA LEU A 257 -2.25 -6.93 17.59
C LEU A 257 -1.74 -6.56 18.98
N LYS A 258 -0.75 -7.30 19.50
CA LYS A 258 -0.12 -7.03 20.79
C LYS A 258 0.55 -5.65 20.83
N CYS A 259 1.34 -5.31 19.82
CA CYS A 259 2.06 -4.04 19.78
C CYS A 259 1.11 -2.86 19.61
N PHE A 260 0.03 -3.00 18.83
CA PHE A 260 -0.98 -1.96 18.61
C PHE A 260 -2.08 -1.93 19.67
N GLU A 261 -2.01 -2.82 20.67
CA GLU A 261 -2.99 -2.93 21.77
C GLU A 261 -4.42 -3.13 21.23
N ILE A 262 -4.57 -4.09 20.31
CA ILE A 262 -5.83 -4.43 19.65
C ILE A 262 -6.30 -5.80 20.12
N GLU A 263 -7.53 -5.85 20.60
CA GLU A 263 -8.20 -7.11 20.94
C GLU A 263 -8.95 -7.64 19.71
N GLU A 264 -8.66 -8.88 19.30
CA GLU A 264 -9.21 -9.48 18.07
C GLU A 264 -10.76 -9.55 18.08
N ASN A 265 -11.37 -9.67 19.26
CA ASN A 265 -12.83 -9.71 19.42
C ASN A 265 -13.53 -8.35 19.16
N GLU A 266 -12.78 -7.25 19.02
CA GLU A 266 -13.31 -5.93 18.65
C GLU A 266 -13.38 -5.72 17.14
N LEU A 267 -12.87 -6.68 16.36
CA LEU A 267 -12.83 -6.63 14.90
C LEU A 267 -14.21 -7.00 14.31
N ILE A 268 -14.66 -6.18 13.35
CA ILE A 268 -15.90 -6.37 12.61
C ILE A 268 -15.62 -6.47 11.11
N ASP A 269 -16.51 -7.09 10.35
CA ASP A 269 -16.46 -7.06 8.88
C ASP A 269 -16.74 -5.63 8.37
N TRP A 270 -16.23 -5.33 7.17
CA TRP A 270 -16.47 -4.07 6.46
C TRP A 270 -16.67 -4.26 4.96
#